data_AF-A0A2N3T7T4-F1
#
_entry.id   AF-A0A2N3T7T4-F1
#
_cell.length_a   1.000
_cell.length_b   1.000
_cell.length_c   1.000
_cell.angle_alpha   90.00
_cell.angle_beta   90.00
_cell.angle_gamma   90.00
#
_symmetry.space_group_name_H-M   'P 1'
#
loop_
_entity.id
_entity.type
_entity.pdbx_description
1 polymer ?
#
loop_
_entity_poly.entity_id
_entity_poly.type
_entity_poly.pdbx_seq_one_letter_code
_entity_poly.pdbx_strand_id
1 'polypeptide(L)'
;MCYFCNMKYVFSILLSFLLLGNSLQLSIIYGWYYLDIDSFVEQLCENKERPQLQCNGKCYLTKITIEPSNDQKQLPTHFVNWKETFYCSYLDLSLAPTAHLYNSQKLIYYQAFITEGVSSNVFHPPREI
;
A
#
# COMPACT_ATOMS: atom_id res chain seq x y z
N MET A 1 22.23 31.98 18.50
CA MET A 1 21.24 31.94 17.41
C MET A 1 20.92 30.48 17.06
N CYS A 2 19.98 29.85 17.78
CA CYS A 2 19.50 28.47 17.52
C CYS A 2 17.96 28.37 17.40
N TYR A 3 17.27 29.51 17.29
CA TYR A 3 15.80 29.52 17.12
C TYR A 3 15.37 28.96 15.76
N PHE A 4 16.13 29.25 14.70
CA PHE A 4 15.81 28.79 13.35
C PHE A 4 15.90 27.26 13.17
N CYS A 5 16.71 26.57 13.98
CA CYS A 5 16.80 25.11 13.94
C CYS A 5 15.56 24.48 14.58
N ASN A 6 15.14 24.98 15.74
CA ASN A 6 13.95 24.52 16.47
C ASN A 6 12.66 24.67 15.64
N MET A 7 12.48 25.81 14.97
CA MET A 7 11.27 26.04 14.16
C MET A 7 11.14 25.09 12.97
N LYS A 8 12.26 24.63 12.40
CA LYS A 8 12.26 23.60 11.33
C LYS A 8 11.81 22.23 11.86
N TYR A 9 12.24 21.85 13.05
CA TYR A 9 11.77 20.61 13.69
C TYR A 9 10.30 20.68 14.05
N VAL A 10 9.83 21.81 14.61
CA VAL A 10 8.40 22.01 14.91
C VAL A 10 7.55 21.88 13.64
N PHE A 11 7.96 22.52 12.53
CA PHE A 11 7.26 22.40 11.26
C PHE A 11 7.29 20.96 10.72
N SER A 12 8.43 20.27 10.81
CA SER A 12 8.56 18.87 10.39
C SER A 12 7.65 17.96 11.21
N ILE A 13 7.62 18.12 12.53
CA ILE A 13 6.77 17.34 13.44
C ILE A 13 5.30 17.60 13.13
N LEU A 14 4.91 18.86 12.96
CA LEU A 14 3.55 19.24 12.59
C LEU A 14 3.13 18.60 11.26
N LEU A 15 3.98 18.67 10.23
CA LEU A 15 3.72 18.04 8.94
C LEU A 15 3.57 16.51 9.08
N SER A 16 4.45 15.87 9.85
CA SER A 16 4.34 14.43 10.13
C SER A 16 3.02 14.07 10.81
N PHE A 17 2.59 14.84 11.81
CA PHE A 17 1.30 14.62 12.46
C PHE A 17 0.11 14.81 11.52
N LEU A 18 0.14 15.80 10.62
CA LEU A 18 -0.91 15.96 9.61
C LEU A 18 -0.98 14.76 8.67
N LEU A 19 0.17 14.27 8.20
CA LEU A 19 0.23 13.11 7.31
C LEU A 19 -0.28 11.83 8.02
N LEU A 20 0.17 11.61 9.25
CA LEU A 20 -0.29 10.49 10.08
C LEU A 20 -1.78 10.60 10.40
N GLY A 21 -2.27 11.79 10.72
CA GLY A 21 -3.69 12.05 10.99
C GLY A 21 -4.58 11.67 9.80
N ASN A 22 -4.19 12.06 8.59
CA ASN A 22 -4.91 11.65 7.38
C ASN A 22 -4.88 10.13 7.19
N SER A 23 -3.74 9.48 7.43
CA SER A 23 -3.61 8.02 7.30
C SER A 23 -4.41 7.24 8.36
N LEU A 24 -4.53 7.79 9.57
CA LEU A 24 -5.16 7.12 10.71
C LEU A 24 -6.64 7.43 10.83
N GLN A 25 -7.18 8.42 10.11
CA GLN A 25 -8.57 8.85 10.21
C GLN A 25 -9.56 7.68 10.11
N LEU A 26 -9.42 6.82 9.08
CA LEU A 26 -10.27 5.65 8.92
C LEU A 26 -10.10 4.67 10.09
N SER A 27 -8.85 4.44 10.52
CA SER A 27 -8.54 3.55 11.64
C SER A 27 -9.14 4.03 12.96
N ILE A 28 -9.14 5.36 13.20
CA ILE A 28 -9.76 5.97 14.39
C ILE A 28 -11.28 5.76 14.37
N ILE A 29 -11.93 5.94 13.21
CA ILE A 29 -13.38 5.73 13.08
C ILE A 29 -13.75 4.26 13.33
N TYR A 30 -13.02 3.32 12.74
CA TYR A 30 -13.22 1.90 13.02
C TYR A 30 -12.91 1.55 14.48
N GLY A 31 -11.86 2.14 15.04
CA GLY A 31 -11.52 1.98 16.46
C GLY A 31 -12.66 2.40 17.37
N TRP A 32 -13.27 3.56 17.12
CA TRP A 32 -14.44 4.02 17.86
C TRP A 32 -15.61 3.04 17.74
N TYR A 33 -15.92 2.56 16.53
CA TYR A 33 -16.97 1.57 16.30
C TYR A 33 -16.76 0.27 17.11
N TYR A 34 -15.53 -0.22 17.24
CA TYR A 34 -15.22 -1.44 17.99
C TYR A 34 -15.14 -1.24 19.51
N LEU A 35 -14.71 -0.06 19.95
CA LEU A 35 -14.57 0.25 21.38
C LEU A 35 -15.91 0.58 22.03
N ASP A 36 -16.78 1.30 21.32
CA ASP A 36 -18.10 1.71 21.80
C ASP A 36 -19.10 1.79 20.63
N ILE A 37 -19.73 0.64 20.36
CA ILE A 37 -20.72 0.55 19.29
C ILE A 37 -22.00 1.33 19.61
N ASP A 38 -22.40 1.42 20.87
CA ASP A 38 -23.66 2.05 21.27
C ASP A 38 -23.60 3.55 21.00
N SER A 39 -22.54 4.21 21.47
CA SER A 39 -22.30 5.64 21.20
C SER A 39 -22.10 5.90 19.70
N PHE A 40 -21.38 5.00 19.01
CA PHE A 40 -21.16 5.13 17.57
C PHE A 40 -22.49 5.09 16.79
N VAL A 41 -23.36 4.12 17.09
CA VAL A 41 -24.68 3.98 16.46
C VAL A 41 -25.58 5.17 16.83
N GLU A 42 -25.54 5.60 18.08
CA GLU A 42 -26.29 6.78 18.52
C GLU A 42 -25.82 8.05 17.79
N GLN A 43 -24.56 8.20 17.45
CA GLN A 43 -24.09 9.47 16.84
C GLN A 43 -24.07 9.44 15.31
N LEU A 44 -23.74 8.29 14.69
CA LEU A 44 -23.42 8.20 13.26
C LEU A 44 -24.40 7.35 12.44
N CYS A 45 -25.31 6.59 13.07
CA CYS A 45 -26.29 5.80 12.32
C CYS A 45 -27.36 6.69 11.69
N GLU A 46 -27.51 6.63 10.37
CA GLU A 46 -28.54 7.36 9.62
C GLU A 46 -29.93 6.68 9.68
N ASN A 47 -29.98 5.35 9.81
CA ASN A 47 -31.21 4.55 9.71
C ASN A 47 -31.74 4.10 11.08
N LYS A 48 -31.77 4.99 12.08
CA LYS A 48 -32.24 4.65 13.45
C LYS A 48 -33.71 4.28 13.50
N GLU A 49 -34.54 4.91 12.66
CA GLU A 49 -35.99 4.67 12.61
C GLU A 49 -36.39 3.41 11.83
N ARG A 50 -35.42 2.72 11.22
CA ARG A 50 -35.66 1.54 10.37
C ARG A 50 -34.82 0.34 10.85
N PRO A 51 -35.12 -0.24 12.03
CA PRO A 51 -34.36 -1.35 12.60
C PRO A 51 -34.32 -2.59 11.70
N GLN A 52 -35.31 -2.78 10.83
CA GLN A 52 -35.37 -3.86 9.86
C GLN A 52 -34.22 -3.85 8.84
N LEU A 53 -33.54 -2.71 8.63
CA LEU A 53 -32.40 -2.58 7.72
C LEU A 53 -31.08 -3.04 8.35
N GLN A 54 -31.07 -3.36 9.65
CA GLN A 54 -29.88 -3.85 10.37
C GLN A 54 -28.64 -2.97 10.18
N CYS A 55 -28.81 -1.64 10.06
CA CYS A 55 -27.73 -0.69 9.81
C CYS A 55 -26.63 -0.82 10.87
N ASN A 56 -26.96 -0.65 12.16
CA ASN A 56 -26.02 -0.78 13.27
C ASN A 56 -24.67 -0.06 13.02
N GLY A 57 -24.70 1.14 12.42
CA GLY A 57 -23.50 1.91 12.07
C GLY A 57 -22.76 1.46 10.81
N LYS A 58 -23.09 0.29 10.25
CA LYS A 58 -22.42 -0.29 9.07
C LYS A 58 -22.63 0.53 7.80
N CYS A 59 -23.81 1.13 7.60
CA CYS A 59 -24.06 1.97 6.42
C CYS A 59 -23.08 3.16 6.38
N TYR A 60 -22.81 3.78 7.54
CA TYR A 60 -21.84 4.86 7.63
C TYR A 60 -20.40 4.38 7.31
N LEU A 61 -19.98 3.24 7.87
CA LEU A 61 -18.66 2.65 7.59
C LEU A 61 -18.48 2.32 6.10
N THR A 62 -19.53 1.77 5.47
CA THR A 62 -19.55 1.50 4.03
C THR A 62 -19.44 2.80 3.23
N LYS A 63 -20.19 3.84 3.62
CA LYS A 63 -20.16 5.15 2.96
C LYS A 63 -18.75 5.73 2.93
N ILE A 64 -18.08 5.81 4.08
CA ILE A 64 -16.72 6.36 4.17
C ILE A 64 -15.63 5.50 3.51
N THR A 65 -15.92 4.24 3.19
CA THR A 65 -14.96 3.29 2.58
C THR A 65 -15.17 3.14 1.08
N ILE A 66 -16.42 3.27 0.59
CA ILE A 66 -16.79 2.97 -0.80
C ILE A 66 -17.09 4.22 -1.61
N GLU A 67 -17.68 5.27 -1.03
CA GLU A 67 -17.91 6.50 -1.80
C GLU A 67 -16.58 7.20 -2.07
N PRO A 68 -16.19 7.42 -3.34
CA PRO A 68 -15.16 8.40 -3.62
C PRO A 68 -15.71 9.73 -3.14
N SER A 69 -15.09 10.29 -2.10
CA SER A 69 -15.46 11.54 -1.43
C SER A 69 -15.89 12.64 -2.41
N ASN A 70 -17.19 12.71 -2.74
CA ASN A 70 -17.71 13.78 -3.59
C ASN A 70 -17.71 15.12 -2.85
N ASP A 71 -17.70 15.09 -1.51
CA ASP A 71 -17.72 16.30 -0.67
C ASP A 71 -16.36 16.68 -0.08
N GLN A 72 -15.29 15.90 -0.33
CA GLN A 72 -13.94 16.26 0.09
C GLN A 72 -13.00 16.18 -1.11
N LYS A 73 -12.58 17.36 -1.54
CA LYS A 73 -11.52 17.62 -2.51
C LYS A 73 -10.17 17.15 -1.92
N GLN A 74 -10.00 15.86 -1.69
CA GLN A 74 -8.75 15.25 -1.25
C GLN A 74 -8.40 14.10 -2.19
N LEU A 75 -7.24 14.30 -2.80
CA LEU A 75 -6.43 13.47 -3.69
C LEU A 75 -6.92 12.03 -3.94
N PRO A 76 -6.94 11.55 -5.20
CA PRO A 76 -7.30 10.17 -5.49
C PRO A 76 -6.35 9.23 -4.77
N THR A 77 -6.81 8.61 -3.69
CA THR A 77 -6.21 7.41 -3.13
C THR A 77 -6.50 6.30 -4.12
N HIS A 78 -5.71 6.26 -5.19
CA HIS A 78 -5.61 5.08 -6.03
C HIS A 78 -5.20 3.95 -5.09
N PHE A 79 -6.15 3.12 -4.69
CA PHE A 79 -5.87 1.88 -3.98
C PHE A 79 -4.81 1.15 -4.79
N VAL A 80 -3.58 1.11 -4.29
CA VAL A 80 -2.54 0.30 -4.90
C VAL A 80 -3.00 -1.14 -4.73
N ASN A 81 -3.44 -1.74 -5.84
CA ASN A 81 -3.83 -3.13 -5.89
C ASN A 81 -2.56 -3.98 -5.69
N TRP A 82 -2.19 -4.20 -4.43
CA TRP A 82 -1.00 -4.94 -3.99
C TRP A 82 -1.01 -6.40 -4.42
N LYS A 83 -2.09 -6.88 -5.05
CA LYS A 83 -2.19 -8.22 -5.61
C LYS A 83 -1.24 -8.45 -6.79
N GLU A 84 -0.69 -7.40 -7.42
CA GLU A 84 0.06 -7.53 -8.67
C GLU A 84 1.58 -7.30 -8.56
N THR A 85 2.16 -7.12 -7.35
CA THR A 85 3.60 -6.73 -7.23
C THR A 85 4.51 -7.66 -6.42
N PHE A 86 4.09 -8.88 -6.08
CA PHE A 86 5.01 -9.86 -5.50
C PHE A 86 5.69 -10.70 -6.58
N TYR A 87 6.80 -10.18 -7.14
CA TYR A 87 7.78 -11.03 -7.81
C TYR A 87 8.67 -11.67 -6.74
N CYS A 88 8.27 -12.84 -6.24
CA CYS A 88 9.15 -13.69 -5.44
C CYS A 88 10.11 -14.44 -6.38
N SER A 89 11.29 -13.88 -6.62
CA SER A 89 12.39 -14.64 -7.20
C SER A 89 12.94 -15.58 -6.14
N TYR A 90 12.92 -16.88 -6.41
CA TYR A 90 13.55 -17.87 -5.55
C TYR A 90 15.07 -17.64 -5.61
N LEU A 91 15.69 -17.47 -4.45
CA LEU A 91 17.14 -17.45 -4.35
C LEU A 91 17.62 -18.90 -4.34
N ASP A 92 18.06 -19.41 -5.49
CA ASP A 92 18.81 -20.66 -5.54
C ASP A 92 20.18 -20.42 -4.91
N LEU A 93 20.26 -20.56 -3.57
CA LEU A 93 21.50 -20.49 -2.83
C LEU A 93 22.30 -21.78 -3.07
N SER A 94 23.01 -21.84 -4.19
CA SER A 94 24.05 -22.84 -4.40
C SER A 94 25.27 -22.41 -3.59
N LEU A 95 25.47 -23.02 -2.42
CA LEU A 95 26.76 -22.93 -1.73
C LEU A 95 27.80 -23.67 -2.56
N ALA A 96 28.58 -22.92 -3.34
CA ALA A 96 29.76 -23.47 -3.98
C ALA A 96 30.72 -23.99 -2.90
N PRO A 97 31.31 -25.19 -3.07
CA PRO A 97 32.27 -25.70 -2.11
C PRO A 97 33.45 -24.75 -2.06
N THR A 98 33.95 -24.47 -0.85
CA THR A 98 35.05 -23.55 -0.59
C THR A 98 36.32 -24.00 -1.32
N ALA A 99 36.52 -23.48 -2.53
CA ALA A 99 37.79 -23.56 -3.21
C ALA A 99 38.65 -22.40 -2.72
N HIS A 100 39.42 -22.65 -1.67
CA HIS A 100 40.61 -21.85 -1.40
C HIS A 100 41.55 -21.97 -2.60
N LEU A 101 41.70 -20.93 -3.44
CA LEU A 101 42.94 -20.67 -4.18
C LEU A 101 43.11 -19.17 -4.56
N TYR A 102 44.21 -18.65 -4.03
CA TYR A 102 45.08 -17.48 -4.27
C TYR A 102 44.94 -16.55 -5.50
N ASN A 103 44.97 -15.25 -5.17
CA ASN A 103 45.53 -14.01 -5.78
C ASN A 103 45.69 -13.77 -7.31
N SER A 104 45.30 -12.53 -7.66
CA SER A 104 45.81 -11.59 -8.69
C SER A 104 45.28 -11.68 -10.12
N GLN A 105 44.46 -10.71 -10.52
CA GLN A 105 44.84 -9.58 -11.41
C GLN A 105 43.57 -8.82 -11.84
N LYS A 106 43.63 -7.48 -11.78
CA LYS A 106 42.58 -6.60 -12.32
C LYS A 106 42.43 -6.85 -13.82
N LEU A 107 41.25 -7.24 -14.26
CA LEU A 107 40.82 -7.13 -15.65
C LEU A 107 39.48 -6.38 -15.68
N ILE A 108 39.51 -5.18 -16.27
CA ILE A 108 38.33 -4.36 -16.53
C ILE A 108 37.50 -5.07 -17.59
N TYR A 109 36.23 -5.38 -17.28
CA TYR A 109 35.31 -6.05 -18.18
C TYR A 109 34.43 -5.02 -18.89
N TYR A 110 34.45 -4.97 -20.23
CA TYR A 110 33.35 -4.40 -21.01
C TYR A 110 32.46 -5.57 -21.42
N GLN A 111 31.31 -5.71 -20.76
CA GLN A 111 30.33 -6.75 -21.08
C GLN A 111 29.26 -6.11 -21.96
N ALA A 112 29.42 -6.20 -23.28
CA ALA A 112 28.33 -5.91 -24.21
C ALA A 112 27.23 -6.94 -23.95
N PHE A 113 26.11 -6.53 -23.36
CA PHE A 113 24.92 -7.35 -23.23
C PHE A 113 24.30 -7.49 -24.62
N ILE A 114 24.54 -8.63 -25.29
CA ILE A 114 23.76 -9.02 -26.46
C ILE A 114 22.42 -9.51 -25.93
N THR A 115 21.35 -8.75 -26.15
CA THR A 115 19.98 -9.22 -25.94
C THR A 115 19.62 -10.15 -27.09
N GLU A 116 19.82 -11.46 -26.92
CA GLU A 116 19.09 -12.40 -27.79
C GLU A 116 17.61 -12.31 -27.40
N GLY A 117 16.82 -11.79 -28.34
CA GLY A 117 15.39 -11.64 -28.19
C GLY A 117 14.73 -12.98 -27.96
N VAL A 118 14.05 -13.13 -26.82
CA VAL A 118 13.15 -14.25 -26.59
C VAL A 118 11.97 -14.11 -27.54
N SER A 119 12.05 -14.81 -28.68
CA SER A 119 10.90 -15.07 -29.55
C SER A 119 9.94 -15.99 -28.81
N SER A 120 8.98 -15.43 -28.09
CA SER A 120 7.82 -16.19 -27.63
C SER A 120 6.89 -16.42 -28.82
N ASN A 121 7.07 -17.51 -29.56
CA ASN A 121 5.98 -18.04 -30.36
C ASN A 121 4.91 -18.53 -29.38
N VAL A 122 3.82 -17.78 -29.28
CA VAL A 122 2.69 -18.16 -28.44
C VAL A 122 2.06 -19.41 -29.04
N PHE A 123 2.30 -20.54 -28.38
CA PHE A 123 1.76 -21.84 -28.78
C PHE A 123 0.23 -21.79 -28.62
N HIS A 124 -0.51 -21.87 -29.73
CA HIS A 124 -1.97 -22.02 -29.72
C HIS A 124 -2.36 -23.26 -30.54
N PRO A 125 -3.33 -24.07 -30.08
CA PRO A 125 -3.82 -25.19 -30.87
C PRO A 125 -4.56 -24.71 -32.13
N PRO A 126 -4.54 -25.50 -33.22
CA PRO A 126 -5.17 -25.13 -34.49
C PRO A 126 -6.68 -24.95 -34.33
N ARG A 127 -7.20 -23.92 -35.02
CA ARG A 127 -8.61 -23.56 -35.05
C ARG A 127 -9.35 -24.57 -35.94
N GLU A 128 -10.41 -25.19 -35.43
CA GLU A 128 -11.26 -26.07 -36.25
C GLU A 128 -11.96 -25.26 -37.35
N ILE A 129 -11.95 -25.82 -38.57
CA ILE A 129 -12.81 -25.44 -39.68
C ILE A 129 -13.77 -26.61 -39.90
#